data_AF-A0A5E4QKL2-F1
#
_entry.id   AF-A0A5E4QKL2-F1
#
_cell.length_a   1.000
_cell.length_b   1.000
_cell.length_c   1.000
_cell.angle_alpha   90.00
_cell.angle_beta   90.00
_cell.angle_gamma   90.00
#
_symmetry.space_group_name_H-M   'P 1'
#
loop_
_entity.id
_entity.type
_entity.pdbx_description
1 polymer ?
#
loop_
_entity_poly.entity_id
_entity_poly.type
_entity_poly.pdbx_seq_one_letter_code
_entity_poly.pdbx_strand_id
1 'polypeptide(L)'
;MAETADIVDDFYGVYLLYNLNPKYKGHTYIGYTRDPNRRIMQHNRGTWAGGAYRTSNKGPWKMVLIVHGFPNNISALRFEWAWQNPNKTIRLQHLHLKKIPRKETEVQFQIRVLTEMLRVGPWYRLPLTIQWLEKDFYQEFPSERRAPGHMKICFGEVKSRNRKTINDTIKPTVKCKLCHEYIKGKELRCLNENCGLVSHLPCLAELFLIPGEYIPIQGNCPFCSMMLQWGDLIKKMKGFNSHSEVKPDGGSDSDDDVVCTQDKVYVDNNSWFLTCDNDIL
;
A
#
# COMPACT_ATOMS: atom_id res chain seq x y z
N MET A 1 -11.59 -16.93 -19.90
CA MET A 1 -10.33 -17.16 -19.17
C MET A 1 -10.57 -16.72 -17.75
N ALA A 2 -10.48 -17.60 -16.76
CA ALA A 2 -10.61 -17.21 -15.37
C ALA A 2 -9.40 -16.33 -15.02
N GLU A 3 -9.63 -15.06 -14.67
CA GLU A 3 -8.60 -14.19 -14.10
C GLU A 3 -8.16 -14.84 -12.78
N THR A 4 -6.96 -15.40 -12.76
CA THR A 4 -6.38 -16.00 -11.56
C THR A 4 -6.09 -14.89 -10.56
N ALA A 5 -6.73 -14.92 -9.39
CA ALA A 5 -6.53 -13.91 -8.35
C ALA A 5 -5.05 -13.80 -7.95
N ASP A 6 -4.54 -12.57 -7.84
CA ASP A 6 -3.16 -12.30 -7.45
C ASP A 6 -2.96 -12.63 -5.96
N ILE A 7 -2.13 -13.63 -5.68
CA ILE A 7 -1.77 -14.01 -4.30
C ILE A 7 -0.58 -13.18 -3.84
N VAL A 8 -0.74 -12.47 -2.72
CA VAL A 8 0.28 -11.58 -2.16
C VAL A 8 0.57 -11.96 -0.71
N ASP A 9 1.84 -12.21 -0.42
CA ASP A 9 2.35 -12.51 0.91
C ASP A 9 2.58 -11.24 1.75
N ASP A 10 2.42 -11.34 3.08
CA ASP A 10 2.58 -10.24 4.06
C ASP A 10 1.87 -8.95 3.62
N PHE A 11 0.57 -9.09 3.39
CA PHE A 11 -0.24 -8.08 2.75
C PHE A 11 -0.52 -6.88 3.67
N TYR A 12 -0.19 -5.70 3.17
CA TYR A 12 -0.59 -4.41 3.73
C TYR A 12 -1.18 -3.59 2.59
N GLY A 13 -2.48 -3.30 2.66
CA GLY A 13 -3.20 -2.61 1.61
C GLY A 13 -3.98 -1.41 2.12
N VAL A 14 -4.03 -0.35 1.34
CA VAL A 14 -4.92 0.80 1.55
C VAL A 14 -5.90 0.86 0.38
N TYR A 15 -7.19 0.80 0.67
CA TYR A 15 -8.24 0.65 -0.32
C TYR A 15 -9.18 1.85 -0.39
N LEU A 16 -9.84 1.97 -1.55
CA LEU A 16 -10.94 2.89 -1.81
C LEU A 16 -12.23 2.08 -1.99
N LEU A 17 -13.22 2.37 -1.18
CA LEU A 17 -14.59 1.88 -1.33
C LEU A 17 -15.45 2.86 -2.10
N TYR A 18 -16.40 2.31 -2.82
CA TYR A 18 -17.50 3.01 -3.46
C TYR A 18 -18.84 2.46 -2.98
N ASN A 19 -19.77 3.35 -2.71
CA ASN A 19 -21.12 2.96 -2.29
C ASN A 19 -22.05 2.82 -3.51
N LEU A 20 -22.67 1.64 -3.65
CA LEU A 20 -23.62 1.31 -4.72
C LEU A 20 -25.08 1.57 -4.32
N ASN A 21 -25.36 1.76 -3.03
CA ASN A 21 -26.71 2.01 -2.54
C ASN A 21 -27.27 3.30 -3.16
N PRO A 22 -28.45 3.28 -3.81
CA PRO A 22 -29.04 4.47 -4.43
C PRO A 22 -29.11 5.70 -3.51
N LYS A 23 -29.34 5.50 -2.20
CA LYS A 23 -29.41 6.57 -1.20
C LYS A 23 -28.04 7.23 -0.92
N TYR A 24 -26.96 6.48 -1.04
CA TYR A 24 -25.59 6.93 -0.73
C TYR A 24 -24.66 6.82 -1.95
N LYS A 25 -25.24 6.72 -3.15
CA LYS A 25 -24.52 6.42 -4.38
C LYS A 25 -23.45 7.47 -4.61
N GLY A 26 -22.23 7.03 -4.88
CA GLY A 26 -21.11 7.95 -5.09
C GLY A 26 -20.25 8.20 -3.86
N HIS A 27 -20.74 7.88 -2.66
CA HIS A 27 -19.96 8.05 -1.42
C HIS A 27 -18.74 7.14 -1.43
N THR A 28 -17.64 7.66 -0.88
CA THR A 28 -16.38 6.91 -0.78
C THR A 28 -15.98 6.67 0.67
N TYR A 29 -15.13 5.66 0.87
CA TYR A 29 -14.46 5.42 2.13
C TYR A 29 -13.06 4.88 1.85
N ILE A 30 -12.05 5.40 2.55
CA ILE A 30 -10.67 4.94 2.44
C ILE A 30 -10.33 4.19 3.72
N GLY A 31 -9.73 3.02 3.61
CA GLY A 31 -9.34 2.22 4.76
C GLY A 31 -8.08 1.40 4.54
N TYR A 32 -7.56 0.86 5.63
CA TYR A 32 -6.43 -0.09 5.63
C TYR A 32 -6.90 -1.53 5.93
N THR A 33 -6.20 -2.52 5.37
CA THR A 33 -6.44 -3.94 5.68
C THR A 33 -5.23 -4.85 5.41
N ARG A 34 -5.19 -5.97 6.11
CA ARG A 34 -4.33 -7.13 5.78
C ARG A 34 -5.04 -8.21 4.97
N ASP A 35 -6.37 -8.16 4.86
CA ASP A 35 -7.20 -9.10 4.10
C ASP A 35 -8.37 -8.37 3.42
N PRO A 36 -8.22 -8.00 2.14
CA PRO A 36 -9.25 -7.26 1.39
C PRO A 36 -10.60 -7.97 1.30
N ASN A 37 -10.58 -9.31 1.14
CA ASN A 37 -11.78 -10.11 0.96
C ASN A 37 -12.57 -10.20 2.25
N ARG A 38 -11.88 -10.40 3.38
CA ARG A 38 -12.50 -10.31 4.70
C ARG A 38 -13.04 -8.91 4.96
N ARG A 39 -12.25 -7.87 4.69
CA ARG A 39 -12.59 -6.49 5.05
C ARG A 39 -13.82 -5.96 4.31
N ILE A 40 -13.99 -6.27 3.03
CA ILE A 40 -15.18 -5.85 2.28
C ILE A 40 -16.46 -6.50 2.83
N MET A 41 -16.38 -7.77 3.28
CA MET A 41 -17.50 -8.43 3.94
C MET A 41 -17.86 -7.76 5.27
N GLN A 42 -16.87 -7.38 6.08
CA GLN A 42 -17.11 -6.66 7.34
C GLN A 42 -17.84 -5.33 7.11
N HIS A 43 -17.42 -4.53 6.11
CA HIS A 43 -18.10 -3.29 5.76
C HIS A 43 -19.57 -3.50 5.36
N ASN A 44 -19.85 -4.55 4.59
CA ASN A 44 -21.20 -4.84 4.11
C ASN A 44 -22.10 -5.48 5.19
N ARG A 45 -21.52 -6.17 6.17
CA ARG A 45 -22.25 -6.68 7.35
C ARG A 45 -22.50 -5.58 8.39
N GLY A 46 -21.58 -4.63 8.52
CA GLY A 46 -21.66 -3.51 9.46
C GLY A 46 -20.80 -3.71 10.70
N THR A 47 -20.98 -2.81 11.67
CA THR A 47 -20.11 -2.69 12.86
C THR A 47 -20.06 -3.92 13.75
N TRP A 48 -21.15 -4.68 13.85
CA TRP A 48 -21.20 -5.92 14.64
C TRP A 48 -20.23 -7.00 14.12
N ALA A 49 -19.88 -6.95 12.83
CA ALA A 49 -18.92 -7.85 12.19
C ALA A 49 -17.51 -7.22 12.08
N GLY A 50 -17.24 -6.09 12.73
CA GLY A 50 -15.98 -5.36 12.66
C GLY A 50 -15.89 -4.32 11.54
N GLY A 51 -16.99 -4.01 10.85
CA GLY A 51 -17.04 -2.94 9.85
C GLY A 51 -16.89 -1.55 10.47
N ALA A 52 -16.34 -0.58 9.72
CA ALA A 52 -16.20 0.78 10.21
C ALA A 52 -17.55 1.48 10.44
N TYR A 53 -17.67 2.28 11.50
CA TYR A 53 -18.91 2.99 11.84
C TYR A 53 -19.45 3.83 10.68
N ARG A 54 -18.57 4.57 9.99
CA ARG A 54 -18.94 5.42 8.84
C ARG A 54 -19.59 4.66 7.69
N THR A 55 -19.35 3.35 7.59
CA THR A 55 -19.83 2.47 6.52
C THR A 55 -21.06 1.63 6.91
N SER A 56 -21.34 1.51 8.21
CA SER A 56 -22.42 0.68 8.75
C SER A 56 -23.79 1.08 8.22
N ASN A 57 -24.64 0.11 7.90
CA ASN A 57 -26.02 0.31 7.39
C ASN A 57 -26.14 1.18 6.12
N LYS A 58 -25.03 1.36 5.37
CA LYS A 58 -25.02 2.13 4.12
C LYS A 58 -24.71 1.30 2.89
N GLY A 59 -24.40 0.01 3.06
CA GLY A 59 -24.05 -0.87 1.96
C GLY A 59 -25.17 -1.03 0.92
N PRO A 60 -24.88 -1.69 -0.22
CA PRO A 60 -23.63 -2.40 -0.48
C PRO A 60 -22.47 -1.47 -0.89
N TRP A 61 -21.30 -1.73 -0.32
CA TRP A 61 -20.00 -1.17 -0.66
C TRP A 61 -19.26 -2.11 -1.60
N LYS A 62 -18.52 -1.52 -2.54
CA LYS A 62 -17.60 -2.20 -3.46
C LYS A 62 -16.19 -1.66 -3.23
N MET A 63 -15.19 -2.53 -3.11
CA MET A 63 -13.80 -2.10 -3.09
C MET A 63 -13.34 -1.93 -4.53
N VAL A 64 -13.09 -0.69 -4.96
CA VAL A 64 -12.84 -0.39 -6.38
C VAL A 64 -11.36 -0.37 -6.73
N LEU A 65 -10.51 0.02 -5.77
CA LEU A 65 -9.08 0.12 -5.92
C LEU A 65 -8.39 -0.20 -4.59
N ILE A 66 -7.23 -0.86 -4.66
CA ILE A 66 -6.36 -1.09 -3.50
C ILE A 66 -4.89 -0.86 -3.85
N VAL A 67 -4.21 -0.07 -3.02
CA VAL A 67 -2.77 0.17 -3.10
C VAL A 67 -2.06 -0.80 -2.17
N HIS A 68 -1.23 -1.62 -2.80
CA HIS A 68 -0.40 -2.72 -2.36
C HIS A 68 1.06 -2.49 -1.97
N GLY A 69 1.69 -3.44 -1.26
CA GLY A 69 3.14 -3.59 -1.27
C GLY A 69 3.88 -2.68 -0.29
N PHE A 70 3.16 -2.12 0.68
CA PHE A 70 3.78 -1.39 1.77
C PHE A 70 4.73 -2.30 2.57
N PRO A 71 5.86 -1.77 3.06
CA PRO A 71 6.85 -2.57 3.77
C PRO A 71 6.37 -3.06 5.15
N ASN A 72 5.39 -2.35 5.74
CA ASN A 72 4.77 -2.63 7.04
C ASN A 72 3.44 -1.86 7.19
N ASN A 73 2.69 -2.18 8.23
CA ASN A 73 1.45 -1.51 8.62
C ASN A 73 1.65 0.00 8.86
N ILE A 74 2.74 0.43 9.51
CA ILE A 74 2.99 1.85 9.81
C ILE A 74 3.02 2.68 8.52
N SER A 75 3.70 2.18 7.49
CA SER A 75 3.80 2.87 6.19
C SER A 75 2.45 2.94 5.49
N ALA A 76 1.65 1.87 5.55
CA ALA A 76 0.31 1.82 5.00
C ALA A 76 -0.66 2.77 5.75
N LEU A 77 -0.65 2.77 7.07
CA LEU A 77 -1.50 3.64 7.90
C LEU A 77 -1.15 5.13 7.70
N ARG A 78 0.13 5.48 7.53
CA ARG A 78 0.54 6.83 7.16
C ARG A 78 0.03 7.24 5.78
N PHE A 79 0.00 6.30 4.84
CA PHE A 79 -0.57 6.52 3.50
C PHE A 79 -2.10 6.72 3.59
N GLU A 80 -2.81 5.82 4.27
CA GLU A 80 -4.26 5.92 4.52
C GLU A 80 -4.63 7.29 5.10
N TRP A 81 -3.97 7.71 6.17
CA TRP A 81 -4.28 8.98 6.83
C TRP A 81 -4.08 10.18 5.90
N ALA A 82 -2.99 10.19 5.13
CA ALA A 82 -2.72 11.26 4.17
C ALA A 82 -3.73 11.28 3.03
N TRP A 83 -4.22 10.12 2.58
CA TRP A 83 -5.27 10.02 1.57
C TRP A 83 -6.62 10.51 2.09
N GLN A 84 -6.95 10.19 3.35
CA GLN A 84 -8.15 10.71 4.01
C GLN A 84 -8.07 12.22 4.30
N ASN A 85 -6.86 12.76 4.50
CA ASN A 85 -6.62 14.15 4.95
C ASN A 85 -5.62 14.91 4.06
N PRO A 86 -5.86 15.07 2.75
CA PRO A 86 -4.88 15.65 1.82
C PRO A 86 -4.51 17.10 2.13
N ASN A 87 -5.42 17.87 2.74
CA ASN A 87 -5.17 19.27 3.11
C ASN A 87 -4.51 19.44 4.49
N LYS A 88 -4.33 18.35 5.26
CA LYS A 88 -3.66 18.39 6.59
C LYS A 88 -2.28 17.76 6.55
N THR A 89 -2.03 16.84 5.62
CA THR A 89 -0.72 16.22 5.49
C THR A 89 0.28 17.21 4.91
N ILE A 90 1.42 17.36 5.58
CA ILE A 90 2.53 18.21 5.13
C ILE A 90 2.96 17.90 3.69
N ARG A 91 2.76 16.64 3.25
CA ARG A 91 3.15 16.16 1.92
C ARG A 91 2.28 16.69 0.79
N LEU A 92 1.03 17.10 1.08
CA LEU A 92 0.06 17.50 0.04
C LEU A 92 -0.62 18.84 0.34
N GLN A 93 -0.54 19.38 1.56
CA GLN A 93 -1.27 20.60 1.95
C GLN A 93 -0.99 21.78 1.01
N HIS A 94 0.23 21.89 0.48
CA HIS A 94 0.63 22.95 -0.45
C HIS A 94 -0.10 22.88 -1.81
N LEU A 95 -0.66 21.73 -2.17
CA LEU A 95 -1.44 21.54 -3.40
C LEU A 95 -2.89 22.03 -3.26
N HIS A 96 -3.36 22.29 -2.04
CA HIS A 96 -4.71 22.79 -1.75
C HIS A 96 -5.82 21.98 -2.44
N LEU A 97 -5.71 20.64 -2.38
CA LEU A 97 -6.58 19.72 -3.11
C LEU A 97 -8.04 19.82 -2.60
N LYS A 98 -8.93 20.31 -3.47
CA LYS A 98 -10.37 20.36 -3.22
C LYS A 98 -11.13 19.70 -4.37
N LYS A 99 -12.25 19.05 -4.05
CA LYS A 99 -13.16 18.52 -5.06
C LYS A 99 -13.71 19.66 -5.90
N ILE A 100 -13.64 19.53 -7.22
CA ILE A 100 -14.12 20.53 -8.17
C ILE A 100 -15.62 20.30 -8.38
N PRO A 101 -16.51 21.22 -7.95
CA PRO A 101 -17.95 21.02 -8.06
C PRO A 101 -18.38 20.80 -9.50
N ARG A 102 -19.27 19.83 -9.73
CA ARG A 102 -19.86 19.46 -11.04
C ARG A 102 -18.89 18.96 -12.12
N LYS A 103 -17.57 19.08 -11.93
CA LYS A 103 -16.57 18.56 -12.88
C LYS A 103 -16.04 17.18 -12.53
N GLU A 104 -16.07 16.81 -11.25
CA GLU A 104 -15.61 15.48 -10.83
C GLU A 104 -16.52 14.87 -9.75
N THR A 105 -16.62 13.55 -9.76
CA THR A 105 -17.25 12.75 -8.71
C THR A 105 -16.36 12.65 -7.48
N GLU A 106 -16.88 12.10 -6.38
CA GLU A 106 -16.07 11.87 -5.18
C GLU A 106 -14.96 10.84 -5.43
N VAL A 107 -15.25 9.76 -6.16
CA VAL A 107 -14.23 8.76 -6.57
C VAL A 107 -13.14 9.39 -7.42
N GLN A 108 -13.52 10.21 -8.40
CA GLN A 108 -12.56 10.92 -9.25
C GLN A 108 -11.64 11.83 -8.45
N PHE A 109 -12.21 12.55 -7.47
CA PHE A 109 -11.41 13.34 -6.53
C PHE A 109 -10.43 12.47 -5.74
N GLN A 110 -10.87 11.33 -5.19
CA GLN A 110 -9.98 10.44 -4.44
C GLN A 110 -8.89 9.82 -5.31
N ILE A 111 -9.19 9.45 -6.56
CA ILE A 111 -8.19 8.98 -7.51
C ILE A 111 -7.17 10.09 -7.82
N ARG A 112 -7.63 11.34 -7.99
CA ARG A 112 -6.74 12.48 -8.21
C ARG A 112 -5.81 12.71 -7.01
N VAL A 113 -6.31 12.64 -5.77
CA VAL A 113 -5.48 12.70 -4.56
C VAL A 113 -4.45 11.57 -4.56
N LEU A 114 -4.87 10.34 -4.87
CA LEU A 114 -3.97 9.19 -4.98
C LEU A 114 -2.85 9.44 -5.99
N THR A 115 -3.14 9.99 -7.18
CA THR A 115 -2.11 10.27 -8.19
C THR A 115 -1.05 11.26 -7.69
N GLU A 116 -1.42 12.23 -6.86
CA GLU A 116 -0.45 13.14 -6.23
C GLU A 116 0.38 12.42 -5.16
N MET A 117 -0.26 11.57 -4.35
CA MET A 117 0.44 10.79 -3.31
C MET A 117 1.52 9.86 -3.89
N LEU A 118 1.23 9.18 -4.99
CA LEU A 118 2.20 8.25 -5.61
C LEU A 118 3.46 8.97 -6.13
N ARG A 119 3.43 10.30 -6.25
CA ARG A 119 4.49 11.13 -6.82
C ARG A 119 5.29 11.91 -5.77
N VAL A 120 4.93 11.81 -4.50
CA VAL A 120 5.62 12.53 -3.41
C VAL A 120 6.27 11.57 -2.41
N GLY A 121 7.34 12.05 -1.78
CA GLY A 121 7.98 11.32 -0.69
C GLY A 121 7.07 11.21 0.54
N PRO A 122 7.11 10.10 1.30
CA PRO A 122 8.06 8.99 1.15
C PRO A 122 7.58 7.88 0.19
N TRP A 123 6.40 8.01 -0.42
CA TRP A 123 5.74 6.90 -1.12
C TRP A 123 6.27 6.65 -2.52
N TYR A 124 6.75 7.70 -3.19
CA TYR A 124 7.28 7.62 -4.56
C TYR A 124 8.37 6.55 -4.75
N ARG A 125 9.12 6.15 -3.72
CA ARG A 125 10.21 5.16 -3.85
C ARG A 125 9.84 3.77 -3.35
N LEU A 126 8.60 3.59 -2.89
CA LEU A 126 8.13 2.30 -2.45
C LEU A 126 7.69 1.48 -3.67
N PRO A 127 7.95 0.16 -3.69
CA PRO A 127 7.55 -0.72 -4.79
C PRO A 127 6.05 -1.07 -4.69
N LEU A 128 5.20 -0.05 -4.71
CA LEU A 128 3.76 -0.19 -4.56
C LEU A 128 3.12 -0.78 -5.81
N THR A 129 2.02 -1.49 -5.60
CA THR A 129 1.14 -1.96 -6.68
C THR A 129 -0.20 -1.25 -6.55
N ILE A 130 -0.70 -0.69 -7.65
CA ILE A 130 -2.05 -0.14 -7.74
C ILE A 130 -2.93 -1.19 -8.40
N GLN A 131 -3.79 -1.82 -7.61
CA GLN A 131 -4.70 -2.85 -8.09
C GLN A 131 -6.11 -2.28 -8.29
N TRP A 132 -6.60 -2.33 -9.52
CA TRP A 132 -8.00 -2.07 -9.84
C TRP A 132 -8.81 -3.37 -9.70
N LEU A 133 -9.67 -3.43 -8.70
CA LEU A 133 -10.52 -4.60 -8.46
C LEU A 133 -11.75 -4.59 -9.37
N GLU A 134 -12.12 -3.42 -9.87
CA GLU A 134 -13.38 -3.19 -10.56
C GLU A 134 -13.16 -2.42 -11.86
N LYS A 135 -13.36 -3.10 -12.99
CA LYS A 135 -13.06 -2.57 -14.33
C LYS A 135 -13.87 -1.30 -14.65
N ASP A 136 -15.12 -1.24 -14.22
CA ASP A 136 -16.00 -0.10 -14.45
C ASP A 136 -15.53 1.20 -13.77
N PHE A 137 -14.64 1.09 -12.78
CA PHE A 137 -14.09 2.23 -12.06
C PHE A 137 -12.70 2.64 -12.56
N TYR A 138 -12.09 1.81 -13.42
CA TYR A 138 -10.79 2.09 -14.00
C TYR A 138 -10.82 3.42 -14.74
N GLN A 139 -9.82 4.24 -14.43
CA GLN A 139 -9.57 5.50 -15.12
C GLN A 139 -8.08 5.59 -15.38
N GLU A 140 -7.72 5.90 -16.62
CA GLU A 140 -6.35 6.23 -16.96
C GLU A 140 -5.91 7.46 -16.16
N PHE A 141 -4.72 7.36 -15.55
CA PHE A 141 -4.14 8.53 -14.91
C PHE A 141 -3.78 9.58 -15.96
N PRO A 142 -4.05 10.87 -15.71
CA PRO A 142 -3.65 11.94 -16.62
C PRO A 142 -2.16 11.82 -16.98
N SER A 143 -1.80 12.13 -18.22
CA SER A 143 -0.41 12.05 -18.71
C SER A 143 0.60 12.75 -17.78
N GLU A 144 0.22 13.93 -17.28
CA GLU A 144 0.99 14.78 -16.35
C GLU A 144 1.15 14.17 -14.94
N ARG A 145 0.29 13.19 -14.58
CA ARG A 145 0.14 12.63 -13.22
C ARG A 145 0.16 11.10 -13.22
N ARG A 146 0.93 10.50 -14.14
CA ARG A 146 1.10 9.04 -14.18
C ARG A 146 1.80 8.53 -12.93
N ALA A 147 1.46 7.30 -12.55
CA ALA A 147 2.19 6.59 -11.51
C ALA A 147 3.66 6.40 -11.95
N PRO A 148 4.61 6.41 -11.00
CA PRO A 148 6.02 6.14 -11.29
C PRO A 148 6.21 4.79 -11.99
N GLY A 149 7.14 4.71 -12.94
CA GLY A 149 7.30 3.52 -13.80
C GLY A 149 7.69 2.21 -13.08
N HIS A 150 8.17 2.28 -11.84
CA HIS A 150 8.48 1.09 -11.04
C HIS A 150 7.27 0.59 -10.22
N MET A 151 6.19 1.35 -10.15
CA MET A 151 4.94 0.92 -9.53
C MET A 151 4.09 0.18 -10.55
N LYS A 152 3.58 -1.00 -10.17
CA LYS A 152 2.80 -1.86 -11.06
C LYS A 152 1.32 -1.44 -11.02
N ILE A 153 0.66 -1.35 -12.17
CA ILE A 153 -0.80 -1.21 -12.26
C ILE A 153 -1.34 -2.56 -12.68
N CYS A 154 -2.20 -3.15 -11.86
CA CYS A 154 -2.75 -4.49 -12.02
C CYS A 154 -4.29 -4.46 -11.96
N PHE A 155 -4.92 -5.54 -12.41
CA PHE A 155 -6.38 -5.65 -12.51
C PHE A 155 -6.85 -7.00 -11.97
N GLY A 156 -8.04 -7.01 -11.35
CA GLY A 156 -8.68 -8.23 -10.85
C GLY A 156 -8.49 -8.46 -9.35
N GLU A 157 -8.99 -9.59 -8.85
CA GLU A 157 -9.01 -9.92 -7.43
C GLU A 157 -7.62 -10.05 -6.81
N VAL A 158 -7.52 -9.71 -5.52
CA VAL A 158 -6.31 -9.89 -4.72
C VAL A 158 -6.61 -10.78 -3.52
N LYS A 159 -5.76 -11.78 -3.30
CA LYS A 159 -5.82 -12.68 -2.14
C LYS A 159 -4.59 -12.51 -1.29
N SER A 160 -4.79 -12.14 -0.03
CA SER A 160 -3.72 -12.06 0.96
C SER A 160 -3.38 -13.45 1.49
N ARG A 161 -2.09 -13.73 1.65
CA ARG A 161 -1.59 -14.90 2.36
C ARG A 161 -0.66 -14.44 3.49
N ASN A 162 -0.98 -14.79 4.73
CA ASN A 162 -0.07 -14.54 5.84
C ASN A 162 0.93 -15.69 5.92
N ARG A 163 2.22 -15.39 5.74
CA ARG A 163 3.26 -16.41 5.90
C ARG A 163 3.74 -16.39 7.34
N LYS A 164 3.79 -17.57 7.98
CA LYS A 164 4.44 -17.70 9.29
C LYS A 164 5.93 -17.45 9.11
N THR A 165 6.49 -16.54 9.89
CA THR A 165 7.93 -16.30 9.96
C THR A 165 8.61 -17.58 10.41
N ILE A 166 9.22 -18.31 9.47
CA ILE A 166 10.12 -19.41 9.83
C ILE A 166 11.38 -18.72 10.35
N ASN A 167 11.59 -18.80 11.66
CA ASN A 167 12.84 -18.38 12.30
C ASN A 167 13.91 -19.40 11.92
N ASP A 168 14.44 -19.27 10.70
CA ASP A 168 15.63 -20.02 10.31
C ASP A 168 16.82 -19.48 11.10
N THR A 169 17.37 -20.33 11.97
CA THR A 169 18.64 -20.10 12.65
C THR A 169 19.77 -20.21 11.62
N ILE A 170 19.91 -19.21 10.75
CA ILE A 170 20.91 -19.20 9.68
C ILE A 170 22.30 -19.02 10.31
N LYS A 171 23.11 -20.08 10.31
CA LYS A 171 24.55 -19.96 10.55
C LYS A 171 25.16 -19.15 9.39
N PRO A 172 25.96 -18.10 9.63
CA PRO A 172 26.50 -17.25 8.57
C PRO A 172 27.57 -17.99 7.78
N THR A 173 27.18 -18.70 6.71
CA THR A 173 28.09 -19.48 5.86
C THR A 173 28.44 -18.77 4.55
N VAL A 174 27.72 -17.70 4.17
CA VAL A 174 27.84 -17.06 2.87
C VAL A 174 28.56 -15.70 2.98
N LYS A 175 29.56 -15.48 2.12
CA LYS A 175 30.28 -14.20 2.00
C LYS A 175 29.63 -13.30 0.94
N CYS A 176 29.47 -12.03 1.28
CA CYS A 176 29.05 -11.00 0.33
C CYS A 176 30.10 -10.82 -0.75
N LYS A 177 29.67 -10.77 -2.02
CA LYS A 177 30.55 -10.56 -3.17
C LYS A 177 30.95 -9.11 -3.38
N LEU A 178 30.39 -8.16 -2.61
CA LEU A 178 30.66 -6.72 -2.72
C LEU A 178 31.64 -6.22 -1.68
N CYS A 179 31.47 -6.60 -0.41
CA CYS A 179 32.37 -6.18 0.69
C CYS A 179 33.22 -7.32 1.27
N HIS A 180 33.06 -8.55 0.77
CA HIS A 180 33.79 -9.75 1.20
C HIS A 180 33.58 -10.23 2.64
N GLU A 181 32.75 -9.54 3.42
CA GLU A 181 32.34 -9.92 4.76
C GLU A 181 31.21 -10.97 4.77
N TYR A 182 31.08 -11.71 5.88
CA TYR A 182 30.01 -12.69 6.07
C TYR A 182 28.63 -12.02 6.22
N ILE A 183 27.60 -12.63 5.61
CA ILE A 183 26.22 -12.15 5.71
C ILE A 183 25.58 -12.68 7.00
N LYS A 184 25.14 -11.75 7.85
CA LYS A 184 24.35 -12.05 9.05
C LYS A 184 22.88 -11.79 8.73
N GLY A 185 22.10 -12.84 8.50
CA GLY A 185 20.67 -12.75 8.16
C GLY A 185 20.36 -13.02 6.69
N LYS A 186 19.34 -12.34 6.14
CA LYS A 186 18.90 -12.56 4.75
C LYS A 186 19.86 -11.96 3.74
N GLU A 187 20.14 -12.71 2.69
CA GLU A 187 21.03 -12.34 1.58
C GLU A 187 20.23 -11.88 0.35
N LEU A 188 20.78 -10.94 -0.42
CA LEU A 188 20.26 -10.57 -1.73
C LEU A 188 20.97 -11.37 -2.82
N ARG A 189 20.18 -11.94 -3.74
CA ARG A 189 20.65 -12.63 -4.94
C ARG A 189 20.07 -11.96 -6.18
N CYS A 190 20.79 -12.04 -7.30
CA CYS A 190 20.31 -11.55 -8.58
C CYS A 190 18.97 -12.21 -8.97
N LEU A 191 18.16 -11.52 -9.78
CA LEU A 191 16.97 -12.12 -10.40
C LEU A 191 17.34 -13.13 -11.49
N ASN A 192 18.48 -12.93 -12.19
CA ASN A 192 19.06 -13.93 -13.07
C ASN A 192 19.60 -15.13 -12.28
N GLU A 193 19.03 -16.31 -12.49
CA GLU A 193 19.41 -17.55 -11.78
C GLU A 193 20.84 -18.01 -12.09
N ASN A 194 21.36 -17.65 -13.27
CA ASN A 194 22.73 -17.99 -13.68
C ASN A 194 23.78 -16.99 -13.15
N CYS A 195 23.37 -15.96 -12.42
CA CYS A 195 24.27 -14.92 -11.90
C CYS A 195 24.77 -15.25 -10.50
N GLY A 196 26.09 -15.14 -10.29
CA GLY A 196 26.74 -15.41 -9.01
C GLY A 196 26.67 -14.29 -7.97
N LEU A 197 25.90 -13.23 -8.19
CA LEU A 197 25.74 -12.14 -7.22
C LEU A 197 25.06 -12.66 -5.95
N VAL A 198 25.78 -12.54 -4.83
CA VAL A 198 25.24 -12.66 -3.47
C VAL A 198 25.77 -11.49 -2.66
N SER A 199 24.90 -10.75 -1.97
CA SER A 199 25.29 -9.52 -1.28
C SER A 199 24.47 -9.23 -0.03
N HIS A 200 25.02 -8.41 0.88
CA HIS A 200 24.21 -7.77 1.91
C HIS A 200 23.21 -6.80 1.26
N LEU A 201 22.06 -6.61 1.93
CA LEU A 201 21.10 -5.58 1.57
C LEU A 201 21.72 -4.17 1.46
N PRO A 202 22.45 -3.65 2.47
CA PRO A 202 23.05 -2.31 2.38
C PRO A 202 24.08 -2.19 1.26
N CYS A 203 24.91 -3.22 1.02
CA CYS A 203 25.95 -3.14 -0.02
C CYS A 203 25.35 -3.00 -1.42
N LEU A 204 24.30 -3.77 -1.74
CA LEU A 204 23.65 -3.62 -3.05
C LEU A 204 22.81 -2.35 -3.12
N ALA A 205 22.21 -1.93 -1.99
CA ALA A 205 21.47 -0.67 -1.94
C ALA A 205 22.38 0.52 -2.29
N GLU A 206 23.55 0.61 -1.67
CA GLU A 206 24.51 1.69 -1.88
C GLU A 206 24.90 1.86 -3.36
N LEU A 207 25.08 0.75 -4.09
CA LEU A 207 25.35 0.79 -5.54
C LEU A 207 24.17 1.32 -6.37
N PHE A 208 22.93 1.16 -5.89
CA PHE A 208 21.73 1.54 -6.63
C PHE A 208 21.15 2.87 -6.16
N LEU A 209 21.63 3.41 -5.04
CA LEU A 209 21.12 4.64 -4.46
C LEU A 209 21.56 5.85 -5.27
N ILE A 210 20.62 6.78 -5.43
CA ILE A 210 20.89 8.13 -5.90
C ILE A 210 21.29 8.96 -4.67
N PRO A 211 22.26 9.88 -4.76
CA PRO A 211 22.64 10.73 -3.63
C PRO A 211 21.44 11.44 -3.00
N GLY A 212 21.36 11.43 -1.67
CA GLY A 212 20.26 12.02 -0.91
C GLY A 212 19.02 11.13 -0.72
N GLU A 213 19.04 9.91 -1.28
CA GLU A 213 17.92 8.96 -1.19
C GLU A 213 18.24 7.78 -0.28
N TYR A 214 17.19 7.12 0.23
CA TYR A 214 17.33 6.01 1.19
C TYR A 214 16.85 4.66 0.67
N ILE A 215 15.98 4.64 -0.35
CA ILE A 215 15.38 3.41 -0.90
C ILE A 215 15.73 3.35 -2.39
N PRO A 216 16.49 2.36 -2.87
CA PRO A 216 16.72 2.21 -4.30
C PRO A 216 15.43 1.93 -5.06
N ILE A 217 15.36 2.39 -6.31
CA ILE A 217 14.26 2.03 -7.23
C ILE A 217 14.71 0.88 -8.13
N GLN A 218 15.85 1.05 -8.78
CA GLN A 218 16.43 0.08 -9.70
C GLN A 218 17.94 0.29 -9.83
N GLY A 219 18.64 -0.70 -10.36
CA GLY A 219 20.07 -0.58 -10.71
C GLY A 219 20.56 -1.78 -11.51
N ASN A 220 21.74 -1.66 -12.12
CA ASN A 220 22.32 -2.73 -12.92
C ASN A 220 23.12 -3.68 -12.03
N CYS A 221 22.92 -4.99 -12.20
CA CYS A 221 23.71 -5.99 -11.51
C CYS A 221 25.21 -5.84 -11.85
N PRO A 222 26.11 -5.77 -10.86
CA PRO A 222 27.55 -5.61 -11.14
C PRO A 222 28.21 -6.86 -11.75
N PHE A 223 27.53 -8.01 -11.80
CA PHE A 223 28.07 -9.28 -12.32
C PHE A 223 27.54 -9.65 -13.70
N CYS A 224 26.26 -9.42 -13.98
CA CYS A 224 25.63 -9.81 -15.25
C CYS A 224 25.01 -8.63 -16.01
N SER A 225 25.13 -7.41 -15.49
CA SER A 225 24.60 -6.16 -16.06
C SER A 225 23.09 -6.11 -16.28
N MET A 226 22.33 -7.14 -15.88
CA MET A 226 20.88 -7.14 -15.91
C MET A 226 20.34 -5.98 -15.07
N MET A 227 19.37 -5.24 -15.61
CA MET A 227 18.62 -4.23 -14.86
C MET A 227 17.74 -4.93 -13.82
N LEU A 228 17.91 -4.57 -12.55
CA LEU A 228 17.18 -5.14 -11.42
C LEU A 228 16.26 -4.09 -10.79
N GLN A 229 14.99 -4.44 -10.62
CA GLN A 229 14.04 -3.64 -9.84
C GLN A 229 14.20 -3.94 -8.35
N TRP A 230 14.38 -2.91 -7.52
CA TRP A 230 14.61 -3.08 -6.09
C TRP A 230 13.45 -3.79 -5.40
N GLY A 231 12.21 -3.44 -5.77
CA GLY A 231 11.02 -4.09 -5.25
C GLY A 231 11.01 -5.60 -5.47
N ASP A 232 11.40 -6.06 -6.65
CA ASP A 232 11.41 -7.48 -7.00
C ASP A 232 12.57 -8.22 -6.29
N LEU A 233 13.72 -7.58 -6.07
CA LEU A 233 14.80 -8.11 -5.23
C LEU A 233 14.36 -8.33 -3.78
N ILE A 234 13.68 -7.34 -3.19
CA ILE A 234 13.17 -7.44 -1.81
C ILE A 234 12.10 -8.53 -1.71
N LYS A 235 11.23 -8.66 -2.72
CA LYS A 235 10.24 -9.76 -2.77
C LYS A 235 10.91 -11.12 -2.81
N LYS A 236 11.91 -11.31 -3.68
CA LYS A 236 12.71 -12.55 -3.75
C LYS A 236 13.43 -12.85 -2.43
N MET A 237 14.04 -11.84 -1.81
CA MET A 237 14.70 -11.96 -0.50
C MET A 237 13.74 -12.41 0.62
N LYS A 238 12.51 -11.89 0.59
CA LYS A 238 11.47 -12.31 1.54
C LYS A 238 10.91 -13.70 1.25
N GLY A 239 11.23 -14.28 0.08
CA GLY A 239 10.80 -15.61 -0.34
C GLY A 239 9.42 -15.63 -0.99
N PHE A 240 8.97 -14.51 -1.55
CA PHE A 240 7.69 -14.40 -2.24
C PHE A 240 7.85 -14.96 -3.66
N ASN A 241 7.45 -16.23 -3.86
CA ASN A 241 7.45 -16.88 -5.17
C ASN A 241 6.06 -16.75 -5.83
N SER A 242 6.04 -16.36 -7.10
CA SER A 242 4.82 -16.18 -7.91
C SER A 242 4.07 -17.49 -8.25
N HIS A 243 4.59 -18.66 -7.86
CA HIS A 243 3.96 -19.94 -8.09
C HIS A 243 4.05 -20.82 -6.85
N SER A 244 2.95 -20.92 -6.11
CA SER A 244 2.75 -22.01 -5.14
C SER A 244 1.25 -22.28 -5.03
N GLU A 245 0.86 -23.49 -5.42
CA GLU A 245 -0.51 -23.99 -5.34
C GLU A 245 -1.03 -23.96 -3.89
N VAL A 246 -2.29 -23.55 -3.74
CA VAL A 246 -2.95 -23.34 -2.46
C VAL A 246 -3.44 -24.67 -1.90
N LYS A 247 -3.05 -25.00 -0.66
CA LYS A 247 -3.89 -25.83 0.22
C LYS A 247 -4.72 -24.89 1.11
N PRO A 248 -6.04 -25.11 1.25
CA PRO A 248 -6.86 -24.33 2.16
C PRO A 248 -6.52 -24.76 3.59
N ASP A 249 -5.98 -23.86 4.40
CA ASP A 249 -5.85 -24.09 5.84
C ASP A 249 -6.92 -23.27 6.58
N GLY A 250 -7.82 -23.98 7.24
CA GLY A 250 -8.90 -23.43 8.06
C GLY A 250 -8.35 -23.06 9.43
N GLY A 251 -7.65 -21.94 9.51
CA GLY A 251 -7.17 -21.37 10.78
C GLY A 251 -7.80 -20.02 11.03
N SER A 252 -8.64 -19.91 12.05
CA SER A 252 -9.12 -18.64 12.59
C SER A 252 -8.02 -17.98 13.41
N ASP A 253 -7.06 -17.33 12.76
CA ASP A 253 -6.17 -16.41 13.47
C ASP A 253 -6.83 -15.02 13.51
N SER A 254 -7.20 -14.61 14.73
CA SER A 254 -7.70 -13.29 15.07
C SER A 254 -6.59 -12.25 14.95
N ASP A 255 -6.19 -11.96 13.70
CA ASP A 255 -5.45 -10.74 13.39
C ASP A 255 -6.45 -9.60 13.34
N ASP A 256 -6.67 -8.98 14.50
CA ASP A 256 -7.36 -7.69 14.60
C ASP A 256 -6.64 -6.72 13.68
N ASP A 257 -7.27 -6.36 12.56
CA ASP A 257 -6.85 -5.22 11.77
C ASP A 257 -6.74 -4.05 12.75
N VAL A 258 -5.53 -3.52 12.94
CA VAL A 258 -5.29 -2.39 13.84
C VAL A 258 -6.21 -1.25 13.39
N VAL A 259 -7.33 -1.11 14.08
CA VAL A 259 -8.33 -0.07 13.79
C VAL A 259 -7.63 1.24 14.10
N CYS A 260 -7.47 2.07 13.08
CA CYS A 260 -7.01 3.44 13.28
C CYS A 260 -7.95 4.09 14.31
N THR A 261 -7.40 4.53 15.44
CA THR A 261 -8.11 5.00 16.64
C THR A 261 -9.07 6.17 16.38
N GLN A 262 -9.04 6.74 15.17
CA GLN A 262 -9.93 7.79 14.71
C GLN A 262 -11.39 7.35 14.53
N ASP A 263 -11.67 6.04 14.42
CA ASP A 263 -13.05 5.53 14.41
C ASP A 263 -13.73 5.59 15.80
N LYS A 264 -12.99 5.87 16.89
CA LYS A 264 -13.53 5.95 18.27
C LYS A 264 -13.69 7.37 18.84
N VAL A 265 -13.15 8.41 18.20
CA VAL A 265 -13.09 9.75 18.81
C VAL A 265 -13.69 10.80 17.88
N TYR A 266 -15.02 10.94 17.93
CA TYR A 266 -15.73 12.23 17.74
C TYR A 266 -17.22 12.07 18.09
N VAL A 267 -17.50 11.65 19.33
CA VAL A 267 -18.78 11.92 19.97
C VAL A 267 -18.43 12.49 21.35
N ASP A 268 -18.94 13.68 21.64
CA ASP A 268 -18.74 14.50 22.84
C ASP A 268 -17.40 15.23 22.99
N ASN A 269 -17.33 16.39 22.33
CA ASN A 269 -17.19 17.65 23.07
C ASN A 269 -17.57 18.83 22.17
N ASN A 270 -18.82 19.27 22.30
CA ASN A 270 -19.18 20.66 22.09
C ASN A 270 -18.58 21.43 23.28
N SER A 271 -17.43 22.05 23.08
CA SER A 271 -16.95 23.08 24.00
C SER A 271 -16.18 24.18 23.26
N TRP A 272 -16.96 25.18 22.87
CA TRP A 272 -16.64 26.62 22.88
C TRP A 272 -15.45 27.14 22.06
N PHE A 273 -15.82 27.70 20.90
CA PHE A 273 -15.41 29.03 20.41
C PHE A 273 -14.46 29.80 21.35
N LEU A 274 -13.22 30.03 20.90
CA LEU A 274 -12.47 31.22 21.30
C LEU A 274 -12.63 32.24 20.18
N THR A 275 -13.47 33.22 20.47
CA THR A 275 -13.66 34.47 19.75
C THR A 275 -12.31 35.17 19.59
N CYS A 276 -11.96 35.47 18.34
CA CYS A 276 -10.96 36.48 18.04
C CYS A 276 -11.65 37.83 18.23
N ASP A 277 -11.37 38.54 19.32
CA ASP A 277 -11.63 39.97 19.41
C ASP A 277 -10.55 40.63 20.30
N ASN A 278 -9.94 41.66 19.70
CA ASN A 278 -9.25 42.82 20.27
C ASN A 278 -8.18 42.63 21.36
N ASP A 279 -6.97 43.08 21.04
CA ASP A 279 -6.46 44.28 21.72
C ASP A 279 -5.39 44.98 20.84
N ILE A 280 -5.78 46.16 20.35
CA ILE A 280 -4.89 47.24 19.93
C ILE A 280 -4.62 48.06 21.18
N LEU A 281 -3.34 48.16 21.57
CA LEU A 281 -2.68 49.37 22.07
C LEU A 281 -1.17 49.15 22.11
#